data_AF-A0AAW2URS8-F1
#
_entry.id   AF-A0AAW2URS8-F1
#
_cell.length_a   1.000
_cell.length_b   1.000
_cell.length_c   1.000
_cell.angle_alpha   90.00
_cell.angle_beta   90.00
_cell.angle_gamma   90.00
#
_symmetry.space_group_name_H-M   'P 1'
#
loop_
_entity.id
_entity.type
_entity.pdbx_description
1 polymer ?
#
loop_
_entity_poly.entity_id
_entity_poly.type
_entity_poly.pdbx_seq_one_letter_code
_entity_poly.pdbx_strand_id
1 'polypeptide(L)'
;MEQDNSTFLQCIICIKLALSKKGDKDAPHLYDIDGTLALGSYLLIYPCSYSAPELSECAFQWHRSTTEGGKKEPISGATKSVYAPEPFDVGRILHADILIADHTITLTTSAPIDPAPGLGNYVEALVRRHETEFNVCYSVP
;
A
#
# COMPACT_ATOMS: atom_id res chain seq x y z
N MET A 1 22.18 -16.54 -8.89
CA MET A 1 21.02 -15.67 -8.65
C MET A 1 21.13 -14.57 -9.68
N GLU A 2 20.62 -14.83 -10.86
CA GLU A 2 20.60 -13.91 -11.99
C GLU A 2 19.20 -14.13 -12.56
N GLN A 3 18.22 -13.36 -12.10
CA GLN A 3 16.99 -13.23 -12.89
C GLN A 3 17.44 -12.66 -14.22
N ASP A 4 17.48 -13.54 -15.22
CA ASP A 4 17.97 -13.28 -16.56
C ASP A 4 17.35 -11.98 -17.08
N ASN A 5 18.19 -11.00 -17.45
CA ASN A 5 17.79 -9.70 -18.00
C ASN A 5 16.76 -9.83 -19.14
N SER A 6 16.76 -10.99 -19.83
CA SER A 6 15.75 -11.37 -20.83
C SER A 6 14.32 -11.44 -20.27
N THR A 7 14.14 -11.99 -19.06
CA THR A 7 12.83 -12.14 -18.40
C THR A 7 12.29 -10.79 -17.91
N PHE A 8 13.18 -9.94 -17.38
CA PHE A 8 12.82 -8.57 -16.97
C PHE A 8 12.41 -7.71 -18.17
N LEU A 9 13.17 -7.73 -19.26
CA LEU A 9 12.80 -7.02 -20.49
C LEU A 9 11.47 -7.52 -21.06
N GLN A 10 11.27 -8.84 -21.09
CA GLN A 10 10.02 -9.44 -21.56
C GLN A 10 8.82 -9.00 -20.71
N CYS A 11 8.98 -8.91 -19.39
CA CYS A 11 7.97 -8.39 -18.49
C CYS A 11 7.61 -6.93 -18.80
N ILE A 12 8.62 -6.04 -18.93
CA ILE A 12 8.39 -4.62 -19.26
C ILE A 12 7.65 -4.48 -20.60
N ILE A 13 8.00 -5.31 -21.59
CA ILE A 13 7.30 -5.35 -22.88
C ILE A 13 5.84 -5.76 -22.67
N CYS A 14 5.56 -6.78 -21.87
CA CYS A 14 4.19 -7.21 -21.55
C CYS A 14 3.39 -6.10 -20.84
N ILE A 15 3.99 -5.41 -19.87
CA ILE A 15 3.38 -4.25 -19.19
C ILE A 15 3.03 -3.16 -20.20
N LYS A 16 3.98 -2.80 -21.08
CA LYS A 16 3.77 -1.82 -22.15
C LYS A 16 2.62 -2.20 -23.07
N LEU A 17 2.56 -3.46 -23.49
CA LEU A 17 1.50 -3.97 -24.37
C LEU A 17 0.13 -3.95 -23.70
N ALA A 18 0.05 -4.32 -22.41
CA ALA A 18 -1.20 -4.31 -21.65
C ALA A 18 -1.72 -2.88 -21.43
N LEU A 19 -0.84 -1.93 -21.08
CA LEU A 19 -1.21 -0.52 -20.90
C LEU A 19 -1.53 0.20 -22.22
N SER A 20 -0.93 -0.23 -23.34
CA SER A 20 -1.19 0.34 -24.67
C SER A 20 -2.53 -0.10 -25.27
N LYS A 21 -3.15 -1.18 -24.79
CA LYS A 21 -4.53 -1.59 -25.17
C LYS A 21 -5.55 -0.73 -24.41
N LYS A 22 -5.53 0.58 -24.69
CA LYS A 22 -6.42 1.60 -24.12
C LYS A 22 -7.85 1.46 -24.65
N GLY A 23 -8.52 0.40 -24.20
CA GLY A 23 -9.90 0.06 -24.56
C GLY A 23 -10.46 -1.14 -23.79
N ASP A 24 -9.60 -1.94 -23.13
CA ASP A 24 -10.05 -3.01 -22.25
C ASP A 24 -9.77 -2.66 -20.78
N LYS A 25 -10.68 -3.03 -19.89
CA LYS A 25 -10.63 -2.66 -18.46
C LYS A 25 -9.60 -3.48 -17.65
N ASP A 26 -8.79 -4.27 -18.33
CA ASP A 26 -7.82 -5.17 -17.75
C ASP A 26 -6.42 -4.55 -17.81
N ALA A 27 -6.15 -3.61 -16.92
CA ALA A 27 -4.77 -3.34 -16.52
C ALA A 27 -4.16 -4.69 -16.08
N PRO A 28 -2.88 -4.96 -16.39
CA PRO A 28 -2.30 -6.26 -16.09
C PRO A 28 -2.33 -6.45 -14.56
N HIS A 29 -3.11 -7.44 -14.10
CA HIS A 29 -3.25 -7.80 -12.69
C HIS A 29 -1.97 -8.53 -12.25
N LEU A 30 -0.92 -7.75 -12.00
CA LEU A 30 0.41 -8.25 -11.65
C LEU A 30 0.63 -8.31 -10.14
N TYR A 31 -0.01 -7.42 -9.41
CA TYR A 31 0.11 -7.28 -7.97
C TYR A 31 -1.25 -7.13 -7.33
N ASP A 32 -1.34 -7.53 -6.07
CA ASP A 32 -2.52 -7.36 -5.24
C ASP A 32 -2.12 -6.95 -3.81
N ILE A 33 -3.10 -6.44 -3.04
CA ILE A 33 -2.93 -6.05 -1.65
C ILE A 33 -3.59 -7.11 -0.77
N ASP A 34 -2.81 -7.75 0.10
CA ASP A 34 -3.30 -8.62 1.16
C ASP A 34 -3.23 -7.93 2.53
N GLY A 35 -4.02 -8.39 3.48
CA GLY A 35 -4.05 -7.91 4.85
C GLY A 35 -5.43 -7.50 5.33
N THR A 36 -5.58 -7.41 6.65
CA THR A 36 -6.81 -6.92 7.25
C THR A 36 -6.87 -5.40 7.12
N LEU A 37 -7.97 -4.89 6.53
CA LEU A 37 -8.22 -3.46 6.34
C LEU A 37 -8.66 -2.79 7.65
N ALA A 38 -7.84 -2.85 8.70
CA ALA A 38 -8.15 -2.28 10.01
C ALA A 38 -6.93 -1.62 10.65
N LEU A 39 -7.17 -0.58 11.45
CA LEU A 39 -6.14 0.09 12.24
C LEU A 39 -5.46 -0.91 13.20
N GLY A 40 -4.13 -0.93 13.20
CA GLY A 40 -3.32 -1.88 13.97
C GLY A 40 -2.94 -3.16 13.21
N SER A 41 -3.41 -3.31 11.97
CA SER A 41 -2.97 -4.37 11.05
C SER A 41 -1.80 -3.90 10.17
N TYR A 42 -1.40 -4.74 9.21
CA TYR A 42 -0.50 -4.36 8.13
C TYR A 42 -1.08 -4.83 6.79
N LEU A 43 -0.78 -4.07 5.74
CA LEU A 43 -1.12 -4.37 4.35
C LEU A 43 0.17 -4.72 3.61
N LEU A 44 0.11 -5.76 2.78
CA LEU A 44 1.23 -6.29 2.03
C LEU A 44 0.89 -6.29 0.54
N ILE A 45 1.74 -5.64 -0.26
CA ILE A 45 1.71 -5.80 -1.71
C ILE A 45 2.47 -7.07 -2.06
N TYR A 46 1.86 -7.94 -2.85
CA TYR A 46 2.49 -9.18 -3.33
C TYR A 46 2.25 -9.38 -4.83
N PRO A 47 3.21 -10.01 -5.54
CA PRO A 47 3.00 -10.40 -6.93
C PRO A 47 1.99 -11.55 -7.01
N CYS A 48 0.95 -11.38 -7.83
CA CYS A 48 -0.07 -12.41 -8.07
C CYS A 48 0.06 -13.06 -9.46
N SER A 49 1.03 -12.62 -10.27
CA SER A 49 1.32 -13.15 -11.61
C SER A 49 2.78 -13.60 -11.71
N TYR A 50 3.01 -14.70 -12.43
CA TYR A 50 4.37 -15.17 -12.72
C TYR A 50 5.18 -14.18 -13.57
N SER A 51 4.49 -13.29 -14.30
CA SER A 51 5.11 -12.23 -15.08
C SER A 51 5.29 -10.94 -14.28
N ALA A 52 5.02 -10.91 -12.97
CA ALA A 52 5.24 -9.73 -12.16
C ALA A 52 6.74 -9.59 -11.82
N PRO A 53 7.33 -8.38 -11.97
CA PRO A 53 8.67 -8.10 -11.49
C PRO A 53 8.84 -8.37 -10.00
N GLU A 54 10.09 -8.52 -9.57
CA GLU A 54 10.36 -8.65 -8.15
C GLU A 54 10.13 -7.31 -7.44
N LEU A 55 9.53 -7.35 -6.25
CA LEU A 55 9.24 -6.15 -5.47
C LEU A 55 10.51 -5.36 -5.10
N SER A 56 11.67 -6.01 -5.07
CA SER A 56 12.98 -5.38 -4.82
C SER A 56 13.43 -4.43 -5.93
N GLU A 57 12.90 -4.60 -7.14
CA GLU A 57 13.17 -3.75 -8.32
C GLU A 57 12.13 -2.64 -8.49
N CYS A 58 11.09 -2.66 -7.65
CA CYS A 58 9.96 -1.73 -7.71
C CYS A 58 10.14 -0.61 -6.67
N ALA A 59 9.67 0.59 -7.02
CA ALA A 59 9.46 1.65 -6.04
C ALA A 59 7.98 1.73 -5.67
N PHE A 60 7.68 2.07 -4.42
CA PHE A 60 6.31 2.12 -3.92
C PHE A 60 5.99 3.52 -3.39
N GLN A 61 4.73 3.91 -3.49
CA GLN A 61 4.18 5.06 -2.79
C GLN A 61 2.73 4.79 -2.40
N TRP A 62 2.45 4.81 -1.11
CA TRP A 62 1.08 4.73 -0.61
C TRP A 62 0.42 6.09 -0.61
N HIS A 63 -0.87 6.10 -0.90
CA HIS A 63 -1.72 7.26 -0.91
C HIS A 63 -3.00 6.97 -0.15
N ARG A 64 -3.54 7.98 0.52
CA ARG A 64 -4.88 7.91 1.11
C ARG A 64 -5.86 8.74 0.30
N SER A 65 -7.10 8.27 0.21
CA SER A 65 -8.18 9.06 -0.39
C SER A 65 -8.54 10.24 0.49
N THR A 66 -8.65 11.42 -0.11
CA THR A 66 -9.19 12.61 0.56
C THR A 66 -10.72 12.55 0.62
N THR A 67 -11.30 13.14 1.66
CA THR A 67 -12.76 13.22 1.85
C THR A 67 -13.45 14.16 0.86
N GLU A 68 -12.70 15.07 0.22
CA GLU A 68 -13.22 16.18 -0.60
C GLU A 68 -13.10 15.93 -2.12
N GLY A 69 -13.64 14.80 -2.59
CA GLY A 69 -13.83 14.57 -4.03
C GLY A 69 -12.84 13.62 -4.69
N GLY A 70 -12.38 12.59 -3.96
CA GLY A 70 -11.67 11.45 -4.56
C GLY A 70 -10.24 11.72 -5.02
N LYS A 71 -9.65 12.86 -4.63
CA LYS A 71 -8.21 13.09 -4.82
C LYS A 71 -7.42 12.15 -3.90
N LYS A 72 -6.26 11.70 -4.38
CA LYS A 72 -5.31 10.87 -3.63
C LYS A 72 -4.22 11.76 -3.07
N GLU A 73 -3.96 11.67 -1.76
CA GLU A 73 -2.86 12.38 -1.11
C GLU A 73 -1.74 11.40 -0.74
N PRO A 74 -0.47 11.70 -1.06
CA PRO A 74 0.65 10.82 -0.76
C PRO A 74 0.90 10.75 0.74
N ILE A 75 1.12 9.54 1.24
CA ILE A 75 1.50 9.29 2.63
C ILE A 75 3.02 9.42 2.74
N SER A 76 3.48 10.44 3.46
CA SER A 76 4.91 10.73 3.59
C SER A 76 5.67 9.56 4.23
N GLY A 77 6.74 9.11 3.59
CA GLY A 77 7.58 8.00 4.07
C GLY A 77 7.05 6.60 3.76
N ALA A 78 5.80 6.46 3.30
CA ALA A 78 5.19 5.17 2.96
C ALA A 78 5.65 4.68 1.58
N THR A 79 6.91 4.25 1.50
CA THR A 79 7.61 3.87 0.27
C THR A 79 8.02 2.41 0.19
N LYS A 80 7.45 1.58 1.08
CA LYS A 80 7.70 0.14 1.15
C LYS A 80 6.51 -0.64 0.58
N SER A 81 6.76 -1.90 0.19
CA SER A 81 5.71 -2.85 -0.20
C SER A 81 4.75 -3.20 0.94
N VAL A 82 5.16 -2.94 2.19
CA VAL A 82 4.36 -3.13 3.40
C VAL A 82 3.96 -1.77 3.97
N TYR A 83 2.71 -1.64 4.37
CA TYR A 83 2.18 -0.45 5.03
C TYR A 83 1.32 -0.81 6.24
N ALA A 84 1.56 -0.14 7.37
CA ALA A 84 0.70 -0.24 8.54
C ALA A 84 -0.24 0.97 8.56
N PRO A 85 -1.57 0.77 8.51
CA PRO A 85 -2.52 1.88 8.55
C PRO A 85 -2.35 2.74 9.80
N GLU A 86 -2.40 4.05 9.61
CA GLU A 86 -2.31 5.06 10.67
C GLU A 86 -3.72 5.50 11.11
N PRO A 87 -3.87 6.15 12.28
CA PRO A 87 -5.17 6.67 12.72
C PRO A 87 -5.86 7.58 11.71
N PHE A 88 -5.10 8.32 10.90
CA PHE A 88 -5.62 9.20 9.85
C PHE A 88 -6.19 8.45 8.63
N ASP A 89 -5.89 7.17 8.47
CA ASP A 89 -6.39 6.33 7.37
C ASP A 89 -7.76 5.72 7.66
N VAL A 90 -8.20 5.73 8.92
CA VAL A 90 -9.49 5.14 9.32
C VAL A 90 -10.63 5.81 8.56
N GLY A 91 -11.51 4.99 7.99
CA GLY A 91 -12.63 5.42 7.15
C GLY A 91 -12.24 5.83 5.73
N ARG A 92 -10.97 5.70 5.33
CA ARG A 92 -10.48 6.08 4.00
C ARG A 92 -10.07 4.86 3.18
N ILE A 93 -10.21 4.99 1.87
CA ILE A 93 -9.65 4.06 0.88
C ILE A 93 -8.16 4.36 0.70
N LEU A 94 -7.33 3.34 0.70
CA LEU A 94 -5.90 3.47 0.40
C LEU A 94 -5.60 3.04 -1.03
N HIS A 95 -4.57 3.64 -1.60
CA HIS A 95 -4.01 3.27 -2.89
C HIS A 95 -2.53 3.04 -2.75
N ALA A 96 -2.00 2.10 -3.54
CA ALA A 96 -0.58 1.87 -3.64
C ALA A 96 -0.15 2.02 -5.09
N ASP A 97 0.74 2.97 -5.35
CA ASP A 97 1.38 3.12 -6.64
C ASP A 97 2.69 2.32 -6.63
N ILE A 98 2.82 1.44 -7.62
CA ILE A 98 4.00 0.60 -7.86
C ILE A 98 4.65 1.14 -9.13
N LEU A 99 5.85 1.69 -8.98
CA LEU A 99 6.66 2.24 -10.05
C LEU A 99 7.67 1.21 -10.52
N ILE A 100 7.59 0.87 -11.81
CA ILE A 100 8.41 -0.13 -12.48
C ILE A 100 9.00 0.52 -13.72
N ALA A 101 10.28 0.89 -13.64
CA ALA A 101 10.94 1.76 -14.62
C ALA A 101 10.08 3.04 -14.88
N ASP A 102 9.49 3.17 -16.07
CA ASP A 102 8.67 4.33 -16.45
C ASP A 102 7.15 4.08 -16.39
N HIS A 103 6.71 3.00 -15.74
CA HIS A 103 5.31 2.62 -15.65
C HIS A 103 4.82 2.63 -14.20
N THR A 104 3.58 3.06 -14.01
CA THR A 104 2.93 3.06 -12.72
C THR A 104 1.72 2.14 -12.75
N ILE A 105 1.67 1.20 -11.82
CA ILE A 105 0.50 0.36 -11.54
C ILE A 105 -0.10 0.84 -10.24
N THR A 106 -1.39 1.13 -10.23
CA THR A 106 -2.09 1.60 -9.03
C THR A 106 -3.02 0.52 -8.51
N LEU A 107 -2.77 0.05 -7.29
CA LEU A 107 -3.66 -0.81 -6.54
C LEU A 107 -4.56 0.03 -5.63
N THR A 108 -5.72 -0.50 -5.28
CA THR A 108 -6.71 0.16 -4.42
C THR A 108 -7.27 -0.86 -3.44
N THR A 109 -7.43 -0.48 -2.18
CA THR A 109 -8.05 -1.36 -1.19
C THR A 109 -9.52 -1.60 -1.55
N SER A 110 -10.01 -2.81 -1.28
CA SER A 110 -11.39 -3.21 -1.59
C SER A 110 -12.43 -2.48 -0.73
N ALA A 111 -12.04 -2.02 0.45
CA ALA A 111 -12.88 -1.27 1.39
C ALA A 111 -12.07 -0.19 2.14
N PRO A 112 -12.75 0.73 2.85
CA PRO A 112 -12.09 1.68 3.74
C PRO A 112 -11.45 0.98 4.94
N ILE A 113 -10.48 1.63 5.58
CA ILE A 113 -9.84 1.09 6.79
C ILE A 113 -10.78 1.17 8.00
N ASP A 114 -11.02 0.03 8.63
CA ASP A 114 -11.83 -0.07 9.84
C ASP A 114 -11.11 0.50 11.07
N PRO A 115 -11.84 1.12 12.00
CA PRO A 115 -11.29 1.54 13.28
C PRO A 115 -10.85 0.34 14.13
N ALA A 116 -9.85 0.54 14.99
CA ALA A 116 -9.48 -0.44 15.99
C ALA A 116 -10.59 -0.53 17.07
N PRO A 117 -11.25 -1.69 17.26
CA PRO A 117 -12.34 -1.81 18.22
C PRO A 117 -11.90 -1.46 19.64
N GLY A 118 -12.66 -0.60 20.33
CA GLY A 118 -12.40 -0.21 21.72
C GLY A 118 -11.25 0.79 21.92
N LEU A 119 -10.48 1.13 20.90
CA LEU A 119 -9.37 2.09 21.02
C LEU A 119 -9.85 3.49 21.42
N GLY A 120 -11.00 3.94 20.88
CA GLY A 120 -11.59 5.23 21.25
C GLY A 120 -11.90 5.33 22.75
N ASN A 121 -12.55 4.30 23.32
CA ASN A 121 -12.86 4.24 24.75
C ASN A 121 -11.58 4.24 25.60
N TYR A 122 -10.54 3.55 25.14
CA TYR A 122 -9.25 3.52 25.83
C TYR A 122 -8.58 4.91 25.82
N VAL A 123 -8.57 5.60 24.68
CA VAL A 123 -8.05 6.97 24.56
C VAL A 123 -8.82 7.92 25.48
N GLU A 124 -10.15 7.83 25.54
CA GLU A 124 -10.96 8.63 26.48
C GLU A 124 -10.59 8.36 27.95
N ALA A 125 -10.33 7.10 28.30
CA ALA A 125 -9.90 6.75 29.65
C ALA A 125 -8.51 7.31 29.98
N LEU A 126 -7.59 7.35 29.00
CA LEU A 126 -6.26 7.94 29.16
C LEU A 126 -6.30 9.46 29.35
N VAL A 127 -7.15 10.16 28.60
CA VAL A 127 -7.32 11.64 28.72
C VAL A 127 -7.79 12.04 30.12
N ARG A 128 -8.53 11.17 30.82
CA ARG A 128 -8.96 11.41 32.20
C ARG A 128 -7.84 11.22 33.24
N ARG A 129 -6.69 10.64 32.85
CA ARG A 129 -5.53 10.47 33.73
C ARG A 129 -4.63 11.70 33.63
N HIS A 130 -4.13 12.15 34.78
CA HIS A 130 -3.25 13.32 34.85
C HIS A 130 -1.89 13.06 34.19
N GLU A 131 -1.38 11.83 34.27
CA GLU A 131 -0.11 11.39 33.67
C GLU A 131 -0.29 9.99 33.08
N THR A 132 0.27 9.77 31.88
CA THR A 132 0.28 8.48 31.18
C THR A 132 1.67 8.25 30.60
N GLU A 133 2.23 7.07 30.85
CA GLU A 133 3.55 6.66 30.34
C GLU A 133 3.42 5.40 29.48
N PHE A 134 4.30 5.27 28.49
CA PHE A 134 4.34 4.12 27.59
C PHE A 134 5.75 3.56 27.50
N ASN A 135 5.87 2.24 27.55
CA ASN A 135 7.13 1.56 27.30
C ASN A 135 7.40 1.54 25.79
N VAL A 136 8.54 2.08 25.38
CA VAL A 136 8.97 2.12 23.97
C VAL A 136 10.34 1.47 23.85
N CYS A 137 10.49 0.54 22.90
CA CYS A 137 11.77 -0.05 22.56
C CYS A 137 12.31 0.61 21.29
N TYR A 138 13.54 1.10 21.34
CA TYR A 138 14.25 1.63 20.17
C TYR A 138 15.03 0.49 19.52
N SER A 139 14.70 0.17 18.27
CA SER A 139 15.53 -0.74 17.47
C SER A 139 16.79 0.00 17.02
N VAL A 140 17.96 -0.52 17.37
CA VAL A 140 19.25 -0.04 16.86
C VAL A 140 19.45 -0.69 15.48
N PRO A 141 19.80 0.09 14.43
CA PRO A 141 19.95 -0.43 13.07
C PRO A 141 21.12 -1.43 12.92
#